data_AF-A0AB73KJ63-F1
#
_entry.id   AF-A0AB73KJ63-F1
#
_cell.length_a   1.000
_cell.length_b   1.000
_cell.length_c   1.000
_cell.angle_alpha   90.00
_cell.angle_beta   90.00
_cell.angle_gamma   90.00
#
_symmetry.space_group_name_H-M   'P 1'
#
loop_
_entity.id
_entity.type
_entity.pdbx_description
1 polymer ?
#
loop_
_entity_poly.entity_id
_entity_poly.type
_entity_poly.pdbx_seq_one_letter_code
_entity_poly.pdbx_strand_id
1 'polypeptide(L)' 'MNSSTEPTGRITLMAAGELRDALTALRSGDTAGAAYGLMSIDPASWQAIEHRLAALGGTLPELLATTRGGAA' A
#
# COMPACT_ATOMS: atom_id res chain seq x y z
N MET A 1 -27.59 -18.68 0.34
CA MET A 1 -26.75 -17.68 -0.34
C MET A 1 -25.84 -17.13 0.73
N ASN A 2 -24.75 -17.83 1.04
CA ASN A 2 -23.93 -17.53 2.21
C ASN A 2 -22.68 -16.83 1.67
N SER A 3 -22.60 -15.53 1.91
CA SER A 3 -21.46 -14.68 1.56
C SER A 3 -20.22 -15.23 2.25
N SER A 4 -19.40 -15.98 1.51
CA SER A 4 -18.07 -16.38 1.97
C SER A 4 -17.22 -15.12 2.08
N THR A 5 -17.26 -14.45 3.23
CA THR A 5 -16.28 -13.44 3.61
C THR A 5 -14.98 -14.19 3.89
N GLU A 6 -14.26 -14.56 2.83
CA GLU A 6 -12.91 -15.09 2.95
C GLU A 6 -12.08 -14.06 3.75
N PRO A 7 -11.25 -14.53 4.69
CA PRO A 7 -10.57 -13.66 5.62
C PRO A 7 -9.76 -12.64 4.83
N THR A 8 -9.99 -11.35 5.14
CA THR A 8 -9.19 -10.21 4.69
C THR A 8 -7.72 -10.64 4.56
N GLY A 9 -7.21 -10.62 3.32
CA GLY A 9 -5.89 -11.13 2.99
C GLY A 9 -4.84 -10.71 4.03
N ARG A 10 -4.01 -11.66 4.45
CA ARG A 10 -2.91 -11.36 5.35
C ARG A 10 -1.89 -10.55 4.55
N ILE A 11 -1.59 -9.33 5.01
CA ILE A 11 -0.43 -8.59 4.49
C ILE A 11 0.82 -9.34 4.95
N THR A 12 1.63 -9.77 4.01
CA THR A 12 2.90 -10.42 4.33
C THR A 12 3.89 -9.40 4.89
N LEU A 13 4.87 -9.86 5.69
CA LEU A 13 5.93 -8.98 6.17
C LEU A 13 6.77 -8.41 5.02
N MET A 14 6.94 -9.17 3.94
CA MET A 14 7.60 -8.72 2.72
C MET A 14 6.82 -7.56 2.10
N ALA A 15 5.53 -7.73 1.83
CA ALA A 15 4.70 -6.66 1.27
C ALA A 15 4.63 -5.40 2.16
N ALA A 16 4.62 -5.57 3.49
CA ALA A 16 4.71 -4.44 4.41
C ALA A 16 6.06 -3.70 4.33
N GLY A 17 7.16 -4.44 4.13
CA GLY A 17 8.48 -3.88 3.86
C GLY A 17 8.52 -3.10 2.54
N GLU A 18 8.08 -3.74 1.45
CA GLU A 18 8.03 -3.12 0.12
C GLU A 18 7.17 -1.85 0.11
N LEU A 19 6.02 -1.85 0.80
CA LEU A 19 5.18 -0.66 0.95
C LEU A 19 5.90 0.46 1.72
N ARG A 20 6.57 0.12 2.83
CA ARG A 20 7.34 1.10 3.62
C ARG A 20 8.47 1.71 2.81
N ASP A 21 9.19 0.89 2.04
CA ASP A 21 10.31 1.33 1.22
C ASP A 21 9.81 2.20 0.07
N ALA A 22 8.69 1.84 -0.55
CA ALA A 22 8.03 2.66 -1.56
C ALA A 22 7.63 4.04 -1.03
N LEU A 23 7.04 4.10 0.18
CA LEU A 23 6.69 5.38 0.82
C LEU A 23 7.94 6.21 1.18
N THR A 24 9.02 5.56 1.58
CA THR A 24 10.30 6.24 1.90
C THR A 24 10.96 6.81 0.64
N ALA A 25 10.98 6.04 -0.45
CA ALA A 25 11.46 6.50 -1.76
C ALA A 25 10.62 7.67 -2.27
N LEU A 26 9.29 7.57 -2.14
CA LEU A 26 8.37 8.63 -2.54
C LEU A 26 8.59 9.94 -1.76
N ARG A 27 8.87 9.87 -0.45
CA ARG A 27 9.25 11.04 0.37
C ARG A 27 10.58 11.66 -0.05
N SER A 28 11.50 10.84 -0.54
CA SER A 28 12.82 11.28 -1.00
C SER A 28 12.79 11.82 -2.45
N GLY A 29 11.63 11.82 -3.10
CA GLY A 29 11.48 12.18 -4.52
C GLY A 29 11.93 11.09 -5.49
N ASP A 30 12.37 9.93 -5.00
CA ASP A 30 12.75 8.78 -5.81
C ASP A 30 11.49 8.05 -6.31
N THR A 31 10.99 8.53 -7.44
CA THR A 31 9.78 7.98 -8.07
C THR A 31 10.03 6.58 -8.63
N ALA A 32 11.27 6.26 -9.04
CA ALA A 32 11.62 4.95 -9.58
C ALA A 32 11.64 3.89 -8.46
N GLY A 33 12.28 4.19 -7.33
CA GLY A 33 12.26 3.33 -6.15
C GLY A 33 10.86 3.13 -5.59
N ALA A 34 10.03 4.19 -5.59
CA ALA A 34 8.64 4.08 -5.19
C ALA A 34 7.83 3.13 -6.10
N ALA A 35 7.98 3.26 -7.42
CA ALA A 35 7.31 2.37 -8.37
C ALA A 35 7.78 0.92 -8.21
N TYR A 36 9.09 0.71 -8.03
CA TYR A 36 9.66 -0.63 -7.83
C TYR A 36 9.09 -1.33 -6.59
N GLY A 37 9.06 -0.65 -5.44
CA GLY A 37 8.49 -1.22 -4.21
C GLY A 37 7.01 -1.55 -4.36
N LEU A 38 6.22 -0.67 -4.99
CA LEU A 38 4.80 -0.94 -5.24
C LEU A 38 4.58 -2.14 -6.17
N MET A 39 5.38 -2.27 -7.23
CA MET A 39 5.30 -3.40 -8.16
C MET A 39 5.76 -4.73 -7.55
N SER A 40 6.54 -4.69 -6.47
CA SER A 40 7.05 -5.87 -5.78
C SER A 40 6.05 -6.46 -4.77
N ILE A 41 4.97 -5.74 -4.48
CA ILE A 41 3.88 -6.21 -3.61
C ILE A 41 3.06 -7.28 -4.35
N ASP A 42 2.87 -8.43 -3.71
CA ASP A 42 2.04 -9.49 -4.28
C ASP A 42 0.55 -9.09 -4.35
N PRO A 43 -0.23 -9.61 -5.33
CA PRO A 43 -1.62 -9.19 -5.53
C PRO A 43 -2.54 -9.40 -4.31
N ALA A 44 -2.29 -10.44 -3.51
CA ALA A 44 -3.12 -10.73 -2.33
C ALA A 44 -2.84 -9.71 -1.21
N SER A 45 -1.56 -9.39 -0.98
CA SER A 45 -1.18 -8.33 -0.05
C SER A 45 -1.64 -6.96 -0.54
N TRP A 46 -1.61 -6.69 -1.84
CA TRP A 46 -2.10 -5.44 -2.42
C TRP A 46 -3.59 -5.23 -2.10
N GLN A 47 -4.43 -6.21 -2.43
CA GLN A 47 -5.87 -6.15 -2.15
C GLN A 47 -6.14 -6.01 -0.64
N ALA A 48 -5.34 -6.67 0.20
CA ALA A 48 -5.43 -6.57 1.64
C ALA A 48 -5.03 -5.20 2.21
N ILE A 49 -4.08 -4.50 1.56
CA ILE A 49 -3.71 -3.12 1.85
C ILE A 49 -4.85 -2.19 1.46
N GLU A 50 -5.39 -2.32 0.25
CA GLU A 50 -6.52 -1.51 -0.23
C GLU A 50 -7.74 -1.66 0.67
N HIS A 51 -8.09 -2.88 1.08
CA HIS A 51 -9.21 -3.13 1.98
C HIS A 51 -9.00 -2.47 3.35
N ARG A 52 -7.78 -2.53 3.91
CA ARG A 52 -7.47 -1.89 5.19
C ARG A 52 -7.51 -0.36 5.07
N LEU A 53 -7.02 0.20 3.97
CA LEU A 53 -7.10 1.65 3.73
C LEU A 53 -8.56 2.10 3.59
N ALA A 54 -9.37 1.34 2.85
CA ALA A 54 -10.79 1.61 2.71
C ALA A 54 -11.52 1.56 4.05
N ALA A 55 -11.18 0.60 4.92
CA ALA A 55 -11.72 0.52 6.29
C ALA A 55 -11.33 1.73 7.17
N LEU A 56 -10.21 2.41 6.86
CA LEU A 56 -9.78 3.65 7.49
C LEU A 56 -10.36 4.90 6.81
N GLY A 57 -11.17 4.75 5.75
CA GLY A 57 -11.78 5.84 5.02
C GLY A 57 -10.87 6.52 3.99
N GLY A 58 -9.78 5.86 3.58
CA GLY A 58 -8.85 6.39 2.58
C GLY A 58 -8.55 5.41 1.46
N THR A 59 -7.79 5.89 0.49
CA THR A 59 -7.33 5.10 -0.66
C THR A 59 -5.81 5.12 -0.78
N LEU A 60 -5.25 4.14 -1.48
CA LEU A 60 -3.81 4.08 -1.71
C LEU A 60 -3.29 5.31 -2.50
N PRO A 61 -3.96 5.81 -3.56
CA PRO A 61 -3.54 7.04 -4.21
C PRO A 61 -3.52 8.26 -3.29
N GLU A 62 -4.49 8.40 -2.38
CA GLU A 62 -4.49 9.48 -1.38
C GLU A 62 -3.32 9.34 -0.41
N LEU A 63 -3.02 8.12 0.05
CA LEU A 63 -1.83 7.86 0.87
C LEU A 63 -0.54 8.24 0.14
N LEU A 64 -0.41 7.91 -1.15
CA LEU A 64 0.76 8.28 -1.95
C LEU A 64 0.84 9.80 -2.16
N ALA A 65 -0.29 10.46 -2.44
CA ALA A 65 -0.34 11.91 -2.61
C ALA A 65 0.05 12.65 -1.32
N THR A 66 -0.45 12.23 -0.16
CA THR A 66 -0.07 12.80 1.14
C THR A 66 1.39 12.55 1.49
N THR A 67 1.92 11.38 1.14
CA THR A 67 3.34 11.03 1.35
C THR A 67 4.28 11.87 0.50
N ARG A 68 3.89 12.21 -0.74
CA ARG A 68 4.63 13.13 -1.61
C ARG A 68 4.52 14.59 -1.14
N GLY A 69 3.37 14.99 -0.61
CA GLY A 69 3.11 16.35 -0.12
C GLY A 69 3.59 16.62 1.30
N GLY A 70 4.09 15.60 2.01
CA GLY A 70 4.57 15.67 3.39
C GLY A 70 5.94 16.34 3.54
N ALA A 71 6.02 17.60 3.13
CA ALA A 71 7.05 18.56 3.51
C ALA A 71 6.41 19.96 3.53
N ALA A 72 5.77 20.29 4.64
CA ALA A 72 5.42 21.64 5.04
C ALA A 72 5.69 21.78 6.54
#